data_AF-S0J012-F1
#
_entry.id   AF-S0J012-F1
#
_cell.length_a   1.000
_cell.length_b   1.000
_cell.length_c   1.000
_cell.angle_alpha   90.00
_cell.angle_beta   90.00
_cell.angle_gamma   90.00
#
_symmetry.space_group_name_H-M   'P 1'
#
loop_
_entity.id
_entity.type
_entity.pdbx_description
1 polymer ?
#
loop_
_entity_poly.entity_id
_entity_poly.type
_entity_poly.pdbx_seq_one_letter_code
_entity_poly.pdbx_strand_id
1 'polypeptide(L)'
;MPGNIKNVTAAIDYIESRLHEKPDLDTIAEALHYSKYHLHRMFTDTVGLTIRTYAQRRRLTEAAKLLVFSDQPILEIALTAGYESQQSFTDSFRTMYKKAPDQYRKEEEFYPLLLRYVLNENPADLEGDACLRQKIACATEADIPEWMELVHLVIDGFPHLDEGQYTGQLREYIRNRRALILKDAHTAVGIMAFNEMTGSIDFLGVHPQYRKKGIAKAFCEKALHELVCSEAITVTTFREGDKADTGHRKTIKSLGFAEEELLVEFGYPTQKFILRKPENDFSSQILQEPFRGPCNRVLWKEETEGKGHE
;
A
#
# COMPACT_ATOMS: atom_id res chain seq x y z
N MET A 1 -14.74 9.22 12.63
CA MET A 1 -16.04 9.84 12.27
C MET A 1 -16.67 9.11 11.08
N PRO A 2 -17.68 8.25 11.30
CA PRO A 2 -18.31 7.42 10.26
C PRO A 2 -19.05 8.20 9.16
N GLY A 3 -19.53 9.42 9.46
CA GLY A 3 -20.27 10.25 8.51
C GLY A 3 -19.47 10.72 7.29
N ASN A 4 -18.14 10.80 7.40
CA ASN A 4 -17.28 11.22 6.29
C ASN A 4 -17.15 10.12 5.21
N ILE A 5 -17.02 8.85 5.60
CA ILE A 5 -16.79 7.74 4.67
C ILE A 5 -17.98 7.53 3.73
N LYS A 6 -19.21 7.61 4.23
CA LYS A 6 -20.41 7.50 3.39
C LYS A 6 -20.47 8.58 2.32
N ASN A 7 -20.09 9.80 2.66
CA ASN A 7 -20.09 10.92 1.71
C ASN A 7 -18.99 10.77 0.64
N VAL A 8 -17.81 10.31 1.04
CA VAL A 8 -16.73 10.01 0.08
C VAL A 8 -17.12 8.85 -0.85
N THR A 9 -17.80 7.83 -0.32
CA THR A 9 -18.32 6.71 -1.10
C THR A 9 -19.35 7.19 -2.12
N ALA A 10 -20.31 8.04 -1.71
CA ALA A 10 -21.28 8.65 -2.61
C ALA A 10 -20.61 9.52 -3.70
N ALA A 11 -19.52 10.21 -3.38
CA ALA A 11 -18.73 10.93 -4.37
C ALA A 11 -18.04 10.00 -5.37
N ILE A 12 -17.49 8.87 -4.91
CA ILE A 12 -16.93 7.83 -5.78
C ILE A 12 -18.03 7.30 -6.72
N ASP A 13 -19.21 6.96 -6.20
CA ASP A 13 -20.35 6.49 -7.00
C ASP A 13 -20.78 7.48 -8.07
N TYR A 14 -20.86 8.76 -7.69
CA TYR A 14 -21.20 9.82 -8.63
C TYR A 14 -20.17 9.92 -9.77
N ILE A 15 -18.87 9.82 -9.46
CA ILE A 15 -17.80 9.88 -10.45
C ILE A 15 -17.81 8.64 -11.36
N GLU A 16 -17.91 7.44 -10.79
CA GLU A 16 -17.88 6.19 -11.55
C GLU A 16 -19.06 6.06 -12.51
N SER A 17 -20.26 6.54 -12.12
CA SER A 17 -21.44 6.55 -12.99
C SER A 17 -21.35 7.56 -14.16
N ARG A 18 -20.37 8.48 -14.14
CA ARG A 18 -20.22 9.57 -15.12
C ARG A 18 -18.78 9.72 -15.62
N LEU A 19 -18.03 8.62 -15.73
CA LEU A 19 -16.65 8.68 -16.23
C LEU A 19 -16.55 9.24 -17.65
N HIS A 20 -17.59 9.13 -18.48
CA HIS A 20 -17.59 9.61 -19.86
C HIS A 20 -17.87 11.12 -20.02
N GLU A 21 -18.39 11.78 -18.98
CA GLU A 21 -18.73 13.21 -18.98
C GLU A 21 -17.61 14.01 -18.33
N LYS A 22 -17.25 15.23 -18.73
CA LYS A 22 -16.20 15.99 -17.98
C LYS A 22 -16.61 16.16 -16.50
N PRO A 23 -15.77 15.75 -15.53
CA PRO A 23 -16.16 15.79 -14.13
C PRO A 23 -16.00 17.24 -13.68
N ASP A 24 -17.12 17.92 -13.52
CA ASP A 24 -17.13 19.23 -12.90
C ASP A 24 -17.33 19.09 -11.39
N LEU A 25 -16.34 19.55 -10.62
CA LEU A 25 -16.36 19.46 -9.17
C LEU A 25 -17.54 20.27 -8.59
N ASP A 26 -17.96 21.35 -9.26
CA ASP A 26 -19.12 22.14 -8.83
C ASP A 26 -20.41 21.29 -8.98
N THR A 27 -20.59 20.65 -10.14
CA THR A 27 -21.71 19.70 -10.37
C THR A 27 -21.75 18.56 -9.35
N ILE A 28 -20.60 17.94 -9.00
CA ILE A 28 -20.56 16.85 -8.00
C ILE A 28 -20.93 17.39 -6.61
N ALA A 29 -20.43 18.56 -6.26
CA ALA A 29 -20.70 19.19 -4.97
C ALA A 29 -22.19 19.55 -4.82
N GLU A 30 -22.79 20.11 -5.86
CA GLU A 30 -24.23 20.43 -5.92
C GLU A 30 -25.09 19.17 -5.80
N ALA A 31 -24.77 18.11 -6.55
CA ALA A 31 -25.50 16.85 -6.53
C ALA A 31 -25.46 16.14 -5.16
N LEU A 32 -24.38 16.35 -4.40
CA LEU A 32 -24.21 15.77 -3.06
C LEU A 32 -24.60 16.74 -1.92
N HIS A 33 -25.12 17.93 -2.25
CA HIS A 33 -25.49 18.98 -1.30
C HIS A 33 -24.33 19.43 -0.38
N TYR A 34 -23.11 19.47 -0.91
CA TYR A 34 -21.92 19.96 -0.22
C TYR A 34 -21.34 21.20 -0.88
N SER A 35 -20.57 21.99 -0.12
CA SER A 35 -19.70 22.98 -0.73
C SER A 35 -18.51 22.27 -1.40
N LYS A 36 -18.07 22.81 -2.54
CA LYS A 36 -16.88 22.34 -3.27
C LYS A 36 -15.64 22.19 -2.41
N TYR A 37 -15.39 23.16 -1.53
CA TYR A 37 -14.25 23.13 -0.62
C TYR A 37 -14.34 22.00 0.41
N HIS A 38 -15.53 21.78 0.96
CA HIS A 38 -15.74 20.70 1.92
C HIS A 38 -15.57 19.34 1.25
N LEU A 39 -16.24 19.12 0.11
CA LEU A 39 -16.15 17.88 -0.66
C LEU A 39 -14.70 17.57 -1.08
N HIS A 40 -13.98 18.57 -1.62
CA HIS A 40 -12.59 18.40 -2.02
C HIS A 40 -11.69 17.99 -0.85
N ARG A 41 -11.79 18.71 0.29
CA ARG A 41 -10.99 18.41 1.49
C ARG A 41 -11.31 17.02 2.01
N MET A 42 -12.59 16.73 2.21
CA MET A 42 -13.10 15.46 2.71
C MET A 42 -12.61 14.27 1.87
N PHE A 43 -12.74 14.35 0.55
CA PHE A 43 -12.30 13.31 -0.37
C PHE A 43 -10.77 13.13 -0.34
N THR A 44 -10.02 14.23 -0.48
CA THR A 44 -8.55 14.21 -0.47
C THR A 44 -7.99 13.72 0.85
N ASP A 45 -8.61 14.11 1.97
CA ASP A 45 -8.16 13.68 3.29
C ASP A 45 -8.38 12.20 3.54
N THR A 46 -9.42 11.63 2.93
CA THR A 46 -9.80 10.23 3.06
C THR A 46 -8.98 9.34 2.14
N VAL A 47 -8.93 9.61 0.82
CA VAL A 47 -8.31 8.68 -0.14
C VAL A 47 -6.93 9.12 -0.66
N GLY A 48 -6.47 10.32 -0.28
CA GLY A 48 -5.16 10.84 -0.67
C GLY A 48 -5.07 11.39 -2.10
N LEU A 49 -6.17 11.42 -2.84
CA LEU A 49 -6.24 11.98 -4.20
C LEU A 49 -7.27 13.08 -4.27
N THR A 50 -7.09 14.04 -5.18
CA THR A 50 -8.18 14.97 -5.53
C THR A 50 -9.23 14.25 -6.37
N ILE A 51 -10.47 14.74 -6.33
CA ILE A 51 -11.57 14.23 -7.18
C ILE A 51 -11.20 14.26 -8.67
N ARG A 52 -10.56 15.35 -9.11
CA ARG A 52 -10.12 15.51 -10.50
C ARG A 52 -9.10 14.45 -10.89
N THR A 53 -8.10 14.22 -10.04
CA THR A 53 -7.06 13.21 -10.29
C THR A 53 -7.64 11.80 -10.29
N TYR A 54 -8.53 11.49 -9.34
CA TYR A 54 -9.24 10.21 -9.29
C TYR A 54 -10.03 9.96 -10.59
N ALA A 55 -10.89 10.90 -10.99
CA ALA A 55 -11.71 10.78 -12.20
C ALA A 55 -10.85 10.65 -13.47
N GLN A 56 -9.76 11.42 -13.58
CA GLN A 56 -8.86 11.35 -14.72
C GLN A 56 -8.16 9.99 -14.84
N ARG A 57 -7.65 9.44 -13.73
CA ARG A 57 -7.01 8.12 -13.72
C ARG A 57 -7.98 6.98 -14.04
N ARG A 58 -9.21 7.06 -13.53
CA ARG A 58 -10.27 6.10 -13.86
C ARG A 58 -10.60 6.13 -15.35
N ARG A 59 -10.74 7.31 -15.96
CA ARG A 59 -10.94 7.45 -17.42
C ARG A 59 -9.80 6.90 -18.24
N LEU A 60 -8.56 7.22 -17.87
CA LEU A 60 -7.39 6.68 -18.56
C LEU A 60 -7.28 5.16 -18.41
N THR A 61 -7.77 4.61 -17.30
CA THR A 61 -7.88 3.15 -17.11
C THR A 61 -8.93 2.55 -18.05
N GLU A 62 -10.12 3.11 -18.14
CA GLU A 62 -11.15 2.62 -19.08
C GLU A 62 -10.73 2.82 -20.55
N ALA A 63 -10.05 3.93 -20.87
CA ALA A 63 -9.48 4.15 -22.20
C ALA A 63 -8.40 3.12 -22.56
N ALA A 64 -7.53 2.76 -21.60
CA ALA A 64 -6.54 1.71 -21.80
C ALA A 64 -7.18 0.33 -22.06
N LYS A 65 -8.28 0.01 -21.36
CA LYS A 65 -9.07 -1.20 -21.65
C LYS A 65 -9.58 -1.18 -23.09
N LEU A 66 -10.17 -0.07 -23.54
CA LEU A 66 -10.68 0.05 -24.91
C LEU A 66 -9.56 -0.05 -25.95
N LEU A 67 -8.36 0.47 -25.65
CA LEU A 67 -7.22 0.37 -26.56
C LEU A 67 -6.78 -1.07 -26.80
N VAL A 68 -6.83 -1.92 -25.76
CA VAL A 68 -6.37 -3.32 -25.80
C VAL A 68 -7.46 -4.29 -26.23
N PHE A 69 -8.70 -4.10 -25.75
CA PHE A 69 -9.78 -5.07 -25.92
C PHE A 69 -10.81 -4.66 -26.99
N SER A 70 -10.53 -3.64 -27.80
CA SER A 70 -11.42 -3.21 -28.88
C SER A 70 -10.67 -2.58 -30.05
N ASP A 71 -11.31 -2.56 -31.22
CA ASP A 71 -10.82 -1.90 -32.43
C ASP A 71 -11.23 -0.42 -32.55
N GLN A 72 -11.82 0.16 -31.51
CA GLN A 72 -12.38 1.52 -31.56
C GLN A 72 -11.29 2.55 -31.95
N PRO A 73 -11.55 3.53 -32.83
CA PRO A 73 -10.56 4.53 -33.21
C PRO A 73 -10.01 5.32 -32.00
N ILE A 74 -8.70 5.61 -31.98
CA ILE A 74 -8.06 6.34 -30.87
C ILE A 74 -8.72 7.71 -30.63
N LEU A 75 -9.15 8.38 -31.70
CA LEU A 75 -9.91 9.64 -31.60
C LEU A 75 -11.21 9.46 -30.83
N GLU A 76 -11.98 8.41 -31.12
CA GLU A 76 -13.24 8.16 -30.43
C GLU A 76 -12.99 7.80 -28.96
N ILE A 77 -11.99 6.96 -28.67
CA ILE A 77 -11.59 6.64 -27.29
C ILE A 77 -11.21 7.93 -26.53
N ALA A 78 -10.47 8.83 -27.17
CA ALA A 78 -10.08 10.11 -26.57
C ALA A 78 -11.33 10.96 -26.22
N LEU A 79 -12.29 11.08 -27.15
CA LEU A 79 -13.52 11.83 -26.93
C LEU A 79 -14.38 11.20 -25.82
N THR A 80 -14.54 9.86 -25.81
CA THR A 80 -15.25 9.11 -24.76
C THR A 80 -14.57 9.22 -23.40
N ALA A 81 -13.25 9.39 -23.36
CA ALA A 81 -12.49 9.66 -22.15
C ALA A 81 -12.56 11.14 -21.70
N GLY A 82 -13.32 11.99 -22.41
CA GLY A 82 -13.57 13.39 -22.05
C GLY A 82 -12.49 14.38 -22.54
N TYR A 83 -11.63 13.97 -23.46
CA TYR A 83 -10.61 14.84 -24.07
C TYR A 83 -11.18 15.57 -25.29
N GLU A 84 -10.73 16.80 -25.53
CA GLU A 84 -11.20 17.63 -26.66
C GLU A 84 -10.48 17.30 -27.97
N SER A 85 -9.33 16.63 -27.90
CA SER A 85 -8.55 16.23 -29.07
C SER A 85 -7.73 14.97 -28.79
N GLN A 86 -7.46 14.20 -29.85
CA GLN A 86 -6.56 13.04 -29.78
C GLN A 86 -5.15 13.42 -29.30
N GLN A 87 -4.67 14.62 -29.62
CA GLN A 87 -3.34 15.08 -29.16
C GLN A 87 -3.32 15.22 -27.63
N SER A 88 -4.30 15.91 -27.04
CA SER A 88 -4.39 16.09 -25.58
C SER A 88 -4.51 14.77 -24.82
N PHE A 89 -5.24 13.81 -25.39
CA PHE A 89 -5.32 12.44 -24.88
C PHE A 89 -3.96 11.73 -24.98
N THR A 90 -3.31 11.79 -26.14
CA THR A 90 -2.02 11.14 -26.39
C THR A 90 -0.94 11.63 -25.41
N ASP A 91 -0.88 12.94 -25.16
CA ASP A 91 0.09 13.54 -24.23
C ASP A 91 -0.18 13.08 -22.78
N SER A 92 -1.45 13.06 -22.37
CA SER A 92 -1.85 12.60 -21.03
C SER A 92 -1.61 11.10 -20.86
N PHE A 93 -1.96 10.30 -21.87
CA PHE A 93 -1.80 8.85 -21.88
C PHE A 93 -0.31 8.49 -21.81
N ARG A 94 0.53 9.11 -22.65
CA ARG A 94 1.97 8.93 -22.64
C ARG A 94 2.60 9.36 -21.32
N THR A 95 2.10 10.42 -20.70
CA THR A 95 2.58 10.86 -19.39
C THR A 95 2.35 9.82 -18.31
N MET A 96 1.21 9.11 -18.34
CA MET A 96 0.82 8.14 -17.32
C MET A 96 1.32 6.72 -17.61
N TYR A 97 1.12 6.22 -18.84
CA TYR A 97 1.50 4.87 -19.28
C TYR A 97 2.90 4.78 -19.87
N LYS A 98 3.62 5.90 -20.01
CA LYS A 98 4.96 6.01 -20.62
C LYS A 98 5.03 5.60 -22.10
N LYS A 99 3.89 5.28 -22.71
CA LYS A 99 3.75 4.79 -24.09
C LYS A 99 2.65 5.58 -24.81
N ALA A 100 2.76 5.72 -26.13
CA ALA A 100 1.69 6.32 -26.93
C ALA A 100 0.50 5.35 -27.05
N PRO A 101 -0.74 5.82 -27.24
CA PRO A 101 -1.93 4.95 -27.33
C PRO A 101 -1.85 3.86 -28.39
N ASP A 102 -1.32 4.19 -29.59
CA ASP A 102 -1.15 3.22 -30.69
C ASP A 102 -0.13 2.13 -30.35
N GLN A 103 0.96 2.50 -29.67
CA GLN A 103 1.95 1.55 -29.19
C GLN A 103 1.34 0.64 -28.11
N TYR A 104 0.64 1.23 -27.14
CA TYR A 104 -0.02 0.49 -26.06
C TYR A 104 -1.03 -0.55 -26.60
N ARG A 105 -1.81 -0.17 -27.62
CA ARG A 105 -2.72 -1.09 -28.33
C ARG A 105 -1.99 -2.29 -28.90
N LYS A 106 -0.87 -2.08 -29.60
CA LYS A 106 -0.11 -3.14 -30.27
C LYS A 106 0.56 -4.13 -29.32
N GLU A 107 0.83 -3.70 -28.10
CA GLU A 107 1.46 -4.54 -27.07
C GLU A 107 0.45 -5.44 -26.36
N GLU A 108 -0.86 -5.14 -26.46
CA GLU A 108 -1.96 -5.92 -25.89
C GLU A 108 -1.86 -6.17 -24.36
N GLU A 109 -1.06 -5.37 -23.67
CA GLU A 109 -0.77 -5.51 -22.24
C GLU A 109 -1.57 -4.49 -21.42
N PHE A 110 -2.80 -4.85 -21.06
CA PHE A 110 -3.63 -4.01 -20.20
C PHE A 110 -3.17 -4.06 -18.74
N TYR A 111 -2.98 -2.88 -18.14
CA TYR A 111 -2.87 -2.72 -16.69
C TYR A 111 -3.56 -1.42 -16.24
N PRO A 112 -4.24 -1.41 -15.08
CA PRO A 112 -4.96 -0.22 -14.63
C PRO A 112 -4.04 0.78 -13.92
N LEU A 113 -4.25 2.07 -14.16
CA LEU A 113 -3.65 3.14 -13.34
C LEU A 113 -4.35 3.29 -11.99
N LEU A 114 -5.64 2.97 -11.96
CA LEU A 114 -6.48 3.06 -10.79
C LEU A 114 -7.75 2.25 -11.00
N LEU A 115 -8.09 1.39 -10.05
CA LEU A 115 -9.40 0.76 -9.99
C LEU A 115 -10.34 1.55 -9.08
N ARG A 116 -11.63 1.26 -9.16
CA ARG A 116 -12.63 1.89 -8.31
C ARG A 116 -12.28 1.67 -6.84
N TYR A 117 -12.20 2.75 -6.07
CA TYR A 117 -11.98 2.62 -4.63
C TYR A 117 -13.22 2.06 -3.94
N VAL A 118 -12.98 1.08 -3.07
CA VAL A 118 -13.95 0.55 -2.11
C VAL A 118 -13.45 0.94 -0.72
N LEU A 119 -14.30 1.60 0.06
CA LEU A 119 -13.95 2.09 1.39
C LEU A 119 -14.58 1.20 2.46
N ASN A 120 -13.92 1.10 3.61
CA ASN A 120 -14.50 0.45 4.77
C ASN A 120 -15.48 1.41 5.45
N GLU A 121 -16.78 1.11 5.35
CA GLU A 121 -17.86 1.93 5.94
C GLU A 121 -17.82 1.96 7.47
N ASN A 122 -17.29 0.91 8.09
CA ASN A 122 -17.22 0.75 9.54
C ASN A 122 -15.75 0.58 9.97
N PRO A 123 -14.91 1.61 9.81
CA PRO A 123 -13.51 1.50 10.20
C PRO A 123 -13.41 1.40 11.73
N ALA A 124 -12.65 0.43 12.23
CA ALA A 124 -12.28 0.43 13.63
C ALA A 124 -11.35 1.63 13.91
N ASP A 125 -11.33 2.04 15.18
CA ASP A 125 -10.39 3.08 15.59
C ASP A 125 -8.98 2.50 15.68
N LEU A 126 -8.19 2.76 14.64
CA LEU A 126 -6.76 2.45 14.57
C LEU A 126 -5.89 3.69 14.84
N GLU A 127 -6.46 4.83 15.26
CA GLU A 127 -5.66 6.03 15.58
C GLU A 127 -4.82 5.84 16.83
N GLY A 128 -3.52 6.16 16.74
CA GLY A 128 -2.64 6.21 17.91
C GLY A 128 -2.34 4.85 18.53
N ASP A 129 -2.66 3.76 17.84
CA ASP A 129 -2.40 2.42 18.37
C ASP A 129 -0.89 2.11 18.33
N ALA A 130 -0.21 2.37 19.46
CA ALA A 130 1.17 1.98 19.68
C ALA A 130 1.41 0.46 19.45
N CYS A 131 0.32 -0.32 19.36
CA CYS A 131 0.30 -1.75 19.12
C CYS A 131 0.11 -2.15 17.64
N LEU A 132 0.01 -1.22 16.67
CA LEU A 132 -0.16 -1.57 15.23
C LEU A 132 0.85 -2.64 14.79
N ARG A 133 2.11 -2.50 15.22
CA ARG A 133 3.18 -3.46 14.94
C ARG A 133 2.88 -4.87 15.46
N GLN A 134 2.23 -5.00 16.62
CA GLN A 134 1.86 -6.29 17.21
C GLN A 134 0.62 -6.89 16.53
N LYS A 135 -0.26 -6.06 15.96
CA LYS A 135 -1.44 -6.49 15.19
C LYS A 135 -1.10 -6.97 13.77
N ILE A 136 0.01 -6.54 13.20
CA ILE A 136 0.49 -7.10 11.93
C ILE A 136 0.80 -8.59 12.16
N ALA A 137 0.29 -9.47 11.32
CA ALA A 137 0.51 -10.92 11.42
C ALA A 137 1.07 -11.48 10.10
N CYS A 138 1.64 -12.68 10.14
CA CYS A 138 1.93 -13.41 8.90
C CYS A 138 0.60 -13.78 8.23
N ALA A 139 0.47 -13.50 6.94
CA ALA A 139 -0.68 -13.89 6.15
C ALA A 139 -0.74 -15.41 5.98
N THR A 140 -1.96 -15.92 5.85
CA THR A 140 -2.28 -17.32 5.56
C THR A 140 -2.98 -17.42 4.21
N GLU A 141 -3.13 -18.64 3.66
CA GLU A 141 -3.84 -18.80 2.38
C GLU A 141 -5.30 -18.33 2.45
N ALA A 142 -5.90 -18.34 3.64
CA ALA A 142 -7.25 -17.82 3.85
C ALA A 142 -7.34 -16.29 3.72
N ASP A 143 -6.21 -15.57 3.81
CA ASP A 143 -6.15 -14.10 3.69
C ASP A 143 -5.95 -13.63 2.24
N ILE A 144 -5.73 -14.56 1.28
CA ILE A 144 -5.47 -14.21 -0.12
C ILE A 144 -6.60 -13.36 -0.73
N PRO A 145 -7.90 -13.66 -0.53
CA PRO A 145 -8.97 -12.83 -1.07
C PRO A 145 -8.90 -11.38 -0.61
N GLU A 146 -8.82 -11.15 0.71
CA GLU A 146 -8.73 -9.81 1.31
C GLU A 146 -7.43 -9.08 0.91
N TRP A 147 -6.34 -9.84 0.77
CA TRP A 147 -5.07 -9.32 0.26
C TRP A 147 -5.23 -8.79 -1.16
N MET A 148 -5.85 -9.56 -2.05
CA MET A 148 -6.05 -9.17 -3.44
C MET A 148 -7.01 -7.98 -3.57
N GLU A 149 -8.06 -7.91 -2.74
CA GLU A 149 -8.91 -6.71 -2.66
C GLU A 149 -8.07 -5.46 -2.34
N LEU A 150 -7.14 -5.55 -1.39
CA LEU A 150 -6.25 -4.42 -1.09
C LEU A 150 -5.28 -4.13 -2.25
N VAL A 151 -4.74 -5.15 -2.92
CA VAL A 151 -3.89 -4.97 -4.11
C VAL A 151 -4.62 -4.15 -5.17
N HIS A 152 -5.90 -4.44 -5.45
CA HIS A 152 -6.71 -3.68 -6.41
C HIS A 152 -6.87 -2.20 -6.01
N LEU A 153 -6.91 -1.90 -4.71
CA LEU A 153 -7.00 -0.53 -4.20
C LEU A 153 -5.67 0.24 -4.23
N VAL A 154 -4.54 -0.44 -4.36
CA VAL A 154 -3.19 0.18 -4.39
C VAL A 154 -2.43 -0.08 -5.68
N ILE A 155 -3.13 -0.58 -6.70
CA ILE A 155 -2.58 -0.97 -8.00
C ILE A 155 -1.83 0.18 -8.69
N ASP A 156 -2.15 1.42 -8.33
CA ASP A 156 -1.48 2.64 -8.81
C ASP A 156 0.01 2.71 -8.43
N GLY A 157 0.45 1.94 -7.43
CA GLY A 157 1.85 1.79 -7.05
C GLY A 157 2.60 0.68 -7.80
N PHE A 158 1.90 -0.15 -8.57
CA PHE A 158 2.45 -1.38 -9.18
C PHE A 158 2.03 -1.48 -10.66
N PRO A 159 2.60 -0.65 -11.56
CA PRO A 159 2.40 -0.78 -12.99
C PRO A 159 2.76 -2.20 -13.47
N HIS A 160 2.03 -2.72 -14.47
CA HIS A 160 2.28 -4.05 -15.06
C HIS A 160 2.06 -5.27 -14.12
N LEU A 161 1.31 -5.11 -13.03
CA LEU A 161 0.99 -6.24 -12.16
C LEU A 161 0.11 -7.28 -12.87
N ASP A 162 0.65 -8.47 -13.11
CA ASP A 162 -0.10 -9.66 -13.53
C ASP A 162 -0.67 -10.37 -12.30
N GLU A 163 -1.99 -10.34 -12.13
CA GLU A 163 -2.65 -10.93 -10.96
C GLU A 163 -2.46 -12.45 -10.83
N GLY A 164 -2.36 -13.17 -11.94
CA GLY A 164 -2.19 -14.62 -11.95
C GLY A 164 -0.80 -15.00 -11.46
N GLN A 165 0.24 -14.35 -12.00
CA GLN A 165 1.62 -14.53 -11.56
C GLN A 165 1.80 -14.06 -10.12
N TYR A 166 1.25 -12.89 -9.77
CA TYR A 166 1.34 -12.33 -8.44
C TYR A 166 0.70 -13.25 -7.39
N THR A 167 -0.50 -13.80 -7.65
CA THR A 167 -1.17 -14.72 -6.72
C THR A 167 -0.35 -16.00 -6.52
N GLY A 168 0.29 -16.51 -7.58
CA GLY A 168 1.23 -17.63 -7.48
C GLY A 168 2.41 -17.32 -6.56
N GLN A 169 3.04 -16.16 -6.75
CA GLN A 169 4.16 -15.69 -5.93
C GLN A 169 3.74 -15.40 -4.48
N LEU A 170 2.54 -14.85 -4.27
CA LEU A 170 1.98 -14.59 -2.94
C LEU A 170 1.85 -15.88 -2.12
N ARG A 171 1.43 -16.99 -2.73
CA ARG A 171 1.38 -18.29 -2.05
C ARG A 171 2.76 -18.75 -1.59
N GLU A 172 3.81 -18.50 -2.38
CA GLU A 172 5.18 -18.78 -1.96
C GLU A 172 5.61 -17.89 -0.79
N TYR A 173 5.31 -16.58 -0.83
CA TYR A 173 5.58 -15.68 0.29
C TYR A 173 4.87 -16.14 1.57
N ILE A 174 3.59 -16.52 1.48
CA ILE A 174 2.81 -17.04 2.61
C ILE A 174 3.45 -18.31 3.17
N ARG A 175 3.77 -19.30 2.31
CA ARG A 175 4.38 -20.57 2.74
C ARG A 175 5.72 -20.36 3.45
N ASN A 176 6.48 -19.36 3.03
CA ASN A 176 7.77 -19.02 3.63
C ASN A 176 7.68 -17.98 4.77
N ARG A 177 6.47 -17.60 5.21
CA ARG A 177 6.24 -16.56 6.24
C ARG A 177 6.81 -15.17 5.90
N ARG A 178 6.86 -14.85 4.61
CA ARG A 178 7.35 -13.59 4.05
C ARG A 178 6.25 -12.62 3.59
N ALA A 179 5.00 -12.95 3.91
CA ALA A 179 3.84 -12.12 3.65
C ALA A 179 3.24 -11.67 4.98
N LEU A 180 3.15 -10.37 5.20
CA LEU A 180 2.58 -9.75 6.38
C LEU A 180 1.29 -9.02 6.02
N ILE A 181 0.30 -9.11 6.89
CA ILE A 181 -1.00 -8.47 6.72
C ILE A 181 -1.45 -7.81 8.02
N LEU A 182 -2.13 -6.67 7.88
CA LEU A 182 -2.85 -5.99 8.94
C LEU A 182 -4.30 -5.85 8.50
N LYS A 183 -5.22 -6.29 9.35
CA LYS A 183 -6.66 -6.25 9.09
C LYS A 183 -7.39 -5.34 10.06
N ASP A 184 -8.41 -4.67 9.55
CA ASP A 184 -9.47 -4.02 10.31
C ASP A 184 -10.76 -4.83 10.13
N ALA A 185 -11.12 -5.62 11.13
CA ALA A 185 -12.11 -6.69 11.03
C ALA A 185 -11.79 -7.65 9.86
N HIS A 186 -12.59 -7.60 8.80
CA HIS A 186 -12.40 -8.41 7.58
C HIS A 186 -11.71 -7.65 6.44
N THR A 187 -11.38 -6.38 6.63
CA THR A 187 -10.75 -5.57 5.58
C THR A 187 -9.23 -5.61 5.74
N ALA A 188 -8.50 -6.02 4.71
CA ALA A 188 -7.05 -5.80 4.69
C ALA A 188 -6.76 -4.30 4.57
N VAL A 189 -6.06 -3.73 5.57
CA VAL A 189 -5.73 -2.30 5.61
C VAL A 189 -4.25 -2.02 5.34
N GLY A 190 -3.41 -3.05 5.47
CA GLY A 190 -2.02 -3.02 5.02
C GLY A 190 -1.51 -4.41 4.72
N ILE A 191 -0.64 -4.51 3.72
CA ILE A 191 0.00 -5.76 3.28
C ILE A 191 1.46 -5.49 2.92
N MET A 192 2.33 -6.46 3.18
CA MET A 192 3.74 -6.40 2.81
C MET A 192 4.26 -7.77 2.44
N ALA A 193 4.91 -7.87 1.29
CA ALA A 193 5.74 -9.02 0.93
C ALA A 193 7.21 -8.60 0.89
N PHE A 194 8.10 -9.47 1.35
CA PHE A 194 9.53 -9.19 1.38
C PHE A 194 10.38 -10.41 1.05
N ASN A 195 11.64 -10.16 0.73
CA ASN A 195 12.64 -11.18 0.48
C ASN A 195 13.74 -11.13 1.54
N GLU A 196 13.85 -12.19 2.32
CA GLU A 196 14.83 -12.31 3.42
C GLU A 196 16.28 -12.34 2.96
N MET A 197 16.53 -12.86 1.77
CA MET A 197 17.89 -13.02 1.25
C MET A 197 18.46 -11.71 0.73
N THR A 198 17.62 -10.89 0.09
CA THR A 198 18.02 -9.60 -0.50
C THR A 198 17.75 -8.42 0.43
N GLY A 199 16.87 -8.58 1.42
CA GLY A 199 16.35 -7.48 2.22
C GLY A 199 15.37 -6.59 1.45
N SER A 200 14.87 -7.01 0.28
CA SER A 200 13.92 -6.22 -0.50
C SER A 200 12.49 -6.35 0.05
N ILE A 201 11.79 -5.22 0.12
CA ILE A 201 10.34 -5.18 0.19
C ILE A 201 9.85 -5.26 -1.25
N ASP A 202 9.30 -6.41 -1.61
CA ASP A 202 8.80 -6.69 -2.96
C ASP A 202 7.39 -6.12 -3.15
N PHE A 203 6.63 -5.97 -2.06
CA PHE A 203 5.32 -5.35 -2.08
C PHE A 203 5.05 -4.62 -0.77
N LEU A 204 4.52 -3.40 -0.82
CA LEU A 204 3.95 -2.69 0.33
C LEU A 204 2.70 -1.94 -0.11
N GLY A 205 1.54 -2.37 0.38
CA GLY A 205 0.25 -1.76 0.12
C GLY A 205 -0.38 -1.23 1.40
N VAL A 206 -0.91 -0.01 1.37
CA VAL A 206 -1.74 0.53 2.46
C VAL A 206 -3.02 1.07 1.88
N HIS A 207 -4.14 0.63 2.44
CA HIS A 207 -5.47 0.99 2.00
C HIS A 207 -5.62 2.52 1.97
N PRO A 208 -6.17 3.13 0.89
CA PRO A 208 -6.22 4.59 0.72
C PRO A 208 -6.74 5.35 1.95
N GLN A 209 -7.87 4.89 2.53
CA GLN A 209 -8.48 5.39 3.76
C GLN A 209 -7.57 5.40 5.01
N TYR A 210 -6.54 4.55 5.05
CA TYR A 210 -5.71 4.32 6.24
C TYR A 210 -4.27 4.83 6.08
N ARG A 211 -3.89 5.41 4.92
CA ARG A 211 -2.51 5.87 4.63
C ARG A 211 -1.94 6.84 5.68
N LYS A 212 -2.79 7.65 6.33
CA LYS A 212 -2.38 8.62 7.37
C LYS A 212 -2.28 8.03 8.79
N LYS A 213 -2.50 6.72 8.97
CA LYS A 213 -2.54 6.05 10.29
C LYS A 213 -1.20 5.44 10.73
N GLY A 214 -0.11 5.68 10.00
CA GLY A 214 1.22 5.15 10.34
C GLY A 214 1.43 3.67 10.02
N ILE A 215 0.52 3.03 9.28
CA ILE A 215 0.58 1.60 8.92
C ILE A 215 1.88 1.28 8.17
N ALA A 216 2.23 2.05 7.14
CA ALA A 216 3.46 1.83 6.37
C ALA A 216 4.73 1.84 7.26
N LYS A 217 4.77 2.75 8.24
CA LYS A 217 5.85 2.82 9.22
C LYS A 217 5.91 1.57 10.09
N ALA A 218 4.76 1.13 10.62
CA ALA A 218 4.69 -0.08 11.44
C ALA A 218 5.15 -1.33 10.69
N PHE A 219 4.82 -1.44 9.39
CA PHE A 219 5.31 -2.52 8.52
C PHE A 219 6.83 -2.46 8.32
N CYS A 220 7.39 -1.30 7.98
CA CYS A 220 8.85 -1.16 7.83
C CYS A 220 9.61 -1.45 9.13
N GLU A 221 9.11 -0.99 10.28
CA GLU A 221 9.69 -1.31 11.60
C GLU A 221 9.62 -2.81 11.91
N LYS A 222 8.52 -3.47 11.53
CA LYS A 222 8.39 -4.92 11.67
C LYS A 222 9.37 -5.67 10.74
N ALA A 223 9.44 -5.26 9.48
CA ALA A 223 10.36 -5.84 8.50
C ALA A 223 11.83 -5.70 8.93
N LEU A 224 12.24 -4.55 9.47
CA LEU A 224 13.60 -4.37 10.03
C LEU A 224 13.89 -5.38 11.15
N HIS A 225 12.90 -5.70 11.98
CA HIS A 225 13.06 -6.67 13.06
C HIS A 225 13.05 -8.13 12.57
N GLU A 226 12.24 -8.46 11.56
CA GLU A 226 12.14 -9.82 11.01
C GLU A 226 13.29 -10.16 10.05
N LEU A 227 13.79 -9.18 9.29
CA LEU A 227 14.93 -9.29 8.39
C LEU A 227 16.25 -9.26 9.15
N VAL A 228 16.42 -10.14 10.15
CA VAL A 228 17.56 -10.14 11.08
C VAL A 228 18.90 -10.18 10.34
N CYS A 229 18.99 -10.91 9.24
CA CYS A 229 20.22 -11.11 8.46
C CYS A 229 20.60 -9.97 7.52
N SER A 230 19.72 -8.98 7.30
CA SER A 230 20.03 -7.84 6.43
C SER A 230 20.37 -6.59 7.25
N GLU A 231 21.43 -5.88 6.88
CA GLU A 231 21.81 -4.60 7.50
C GLU A 231 20.90 -3.44 7.06
N ALA A 232 20.14 -3.64 5.99
CA ALA A 232 19.23 -2.66 5.43
C ALA A 232 18.00 -3.32 4.78
N ILE A 233 16.94 -2.55 4.60
CA ILE A 233 15.82 -2.92 3.76
C ILE A 233 15.78 -2.03 2.53
N THR A 234 15.43 -2.61 1.38
CA THR A 234 15.33 -1.85 0.13
C THR A 234 13.93 -1.91 -0.44
N VAL A 235 13.51 -0.89 -1.15
CA VAL A 235 12.25 -0.85 -1.88
C VAL A 235 12.46 -0.06 -3.17
N THR A 236 11.71 -0.38 -4.21
CA THR A 236 11.68 0.42 -5.44
C THR A 236 10.37 1.18 -5.54
N THR A 237 10.46 2.43 -6.02
CA THR A 237 9.27 3.27 -6.25
C THR A 237 9.55 4.27 -7.37
N PHE A 238 8.61 5.16 -7.63
CA PHE A 238 8.68 6.15 -8.70
C PHE A 238 9.91 7.07 -8.59
N ARG A 239 10.43 7.46 -9.76
CA ARG A 239 11.47 8.50 -9.88
C ARG A 239 10.92 9.87 -9.50
N GLU A 240 11.82 10.80 -9.18
CA GLU A 240 11.44 12.19 -8.95
C GLU A 240 10.73 12.79 -10.18
N GLY A 241 9.62 13.50 -9.93
CA GLY A 241 8.83 14.16 -10.97
C GLY A 241 7.88 13.26 -11.75
N ASP A 242 7.80 11.97 -11.45
CA ASP A 242 6.87 11.07 -12.14
C ASP A 242 5.41 11.44 -11.82
N LYS A 243 4.61 11.68 -12.86
CA LYS A 243 3.18 12.03 -12.77
C LYS A 243 2.29 10.85 -12.36
N ALA A 244 2.78 9.62 -12.51
CA ALA A 244 2.09 8.42 -12.04
C ALA A 244 2.22 8.25 -10.52
N ASP A 245 3.19 8.91 -9.87
CA ASP A 245 3.33 8.89 -8.41
C ASP A 245 2.16 9.63 -7.73
N THR A 246 1.43 8.92 -6.87
CA THR A 246 0.34 9.47 -6.04
C THR A 246 0.81 9.91 -4.65
N GLY A 247 2.12 9.88 -4.40
CA GLY A 247 2.73 10.18 -3.11
C GLY A 247 3.43 8.98 -2.47
N HIS A 248 3.62 7.88 -3.21
CA HIS A 248 4.41 6.72 -2.80
C HIS A 248 5.84 7.14 -2.49
N ARG A 249 6.48 7.90 -3.38
CA ARG A 249 7.85 8.39 -3.17
C ARG A 249 7.97 9.24 -1.91
N LYS A 250 7.02 10.16 -1.71
CA LYS A 250 6.97 11.02 -0.51
C LYS A 250 6.82 10.18 0.76
N THR A 251 5.96 9.16 0.71
CA THR A 251 5.77 8.20 1.80
C THR A 251 7.09 7.50 2.12
N ILE A 252 7.74 6.88 1.14
CA ILE A 252 9.03 6.19 1.33
C ILE A 252 10.09 7.11 1.94
N LYS A 253 10.25 8.34 1.44
CA LYS A 253 11.17 9.34 2.03
C LYS A 253 10.81 9.69 3.48
N SER A 254 9.52 9.83 3.79
CA SER A 254 9.06 10.15 5.16
C SER A 254 9.31 9.02 6.16
N LEU A 255 9.51 7.79 5.68
CA LEU A 255 9.88 6.62 6.48
C LEU A 255 11.39 6.54 6.75
N GLY A 256 12.19 7.48 6.22
CA GLY A 256 13.63 7.55 6.43
C GLY A 256 14.47 6.83 5.38
N PHE A 257 13.85 6.31 4.31
CA PHE A 257 14.61 5.73 3.21
C PHE A 257 15.39 6.80 2.43
N ALA A 258 16.65 6.50 2.13
CA ALA A 258 17.49 7.29 1.26
C ALA A 258 17.38 6.82 -0.19
N GLU A 259 17.57 7.76 -1.12
CA GLU A 259 17.59 7.51 -2.56
C GLU A 259 18.87 6.79 -2.97
N GLU A 260 18.75 5.79 -3.83
CA GLU A 260 19.85 5.00 -4.41
C GLU A 260 19.75 4.99 -5.95
N GLU A 261 20.25 3.93 -6.59
CA GLU A 261 20.31 3.73 -8.03
C GLU A 261 18.96 3.86 -8.76
N LEU A 262 19.01 4.37 -9.99
CA LEU A 262 17.88 4.40 -10.91
C LEU A 262 17.77 3.04 -11.62
N LEU A 263 16.57 2.48 -11.65
CA LEU A 263 16.29 1.15 -12.18
C LEU A 263 15.18 1.19 -13.23
N VAL A 264 15.00 0.07 -13.92
CA VAL A 264 13.82 -0.19 -14.76
C VAL A 264 13.28 -1.55 -14.35
N GLU A 265 12.07 -1.59 -13.82
CA GLU A 265 11.40 -2.82 -13.36
C GLU A 265 10.13 -3.02 -14.17
N PHE A 266 9.96 -4.21 -14.74
CA PHE A 266 8.82 -4.54 -15.62
C PHE A 266 8.61 -3.51 -16.73
N GLY A 267 9.71 -2.97 -17.30
CA GLY A 267 9.66 -1.94 -18.34
C GLY A 267 9.31 -0.53 -17.84
N TYR A 268 9.09 -0.34 -16.53
CA TYR A 268 8.75 0.95 -15.93
C TYR A 268 9.97 1.61 -15.25
N PRO A 269 10.22 2.92 -15.45
CA PRO A 269 11.33 3.62 -14.81
C PRO A 269 11.10 3.83 -13.30
N THR A 270 11.94 3.22 -12.47
CA THR A 270 11.87 3.29 -11.01
C THR A 270 13.17 3.83 -10.41
N GLN A 271 13.17 4.04 -9.10
CA GLN A 271 14.34 4.34 -8.30
C GLN A 271 14.35 3.46 -7.06
N LYS A 272 15.52 2.92 -6.74
CA LYS A 272 15.75 2.16 -5.52
C LYS A 272 15.89 3.10 -4.33
N PHE A 273 15.40 2.63 -3.19
CA PHE A 273 15.49 3.28 -1.91
C PHE A 273 16.03 2.29 -0.88
N ILE A 274 16.82 2.79 0.07
CA ILE A 274 17.42 1.99 1.14
C ILE A 274 17.13 2.61 2.50
N LEU A 275 16.72 1.78 3.46
CA LEU A 275 16.64 2.13 4.87
C LEU A 275 17.59 1.22 5.63
N ARG A 276 18.66 1.81 6.17
CA ARG A 276 19.63 1.09 7.00
C ARG A 276 19.07 0.90 8.40
N LYS A 277 19.37 -0.25 9.01
CA LYS A 277 19.15 -0.41 10.45
C LYS A 277 19.98 0.65 11.18
N PRO A 278 19.43 1.28 12.24
CA PRO A 278 20.27 2.05 13.13
C PRO A 278 21.39 1.14 13.63
N GLU A 279 22.65 1.58 13.53
CA GLU A 279 23.78 0.87 14.11
C GLU A 279 23.43 0.57 15.56
N ASN A 280 23.58 -0.69 15.99
CA ASN A 280 23.31 -1.09 17.36
C ASN A 280 24.08 -0.15 18.31
N ASP A 281 23.34 0.68 19.03
CA ASP A 281 23.78 1.21 20.30
C ASP A 281 24.00 -0.02 21.20
N PHE A 282 25.27 -0.38 21.41
CA PHE A 282 25.73 -1.49 22.25
C PHE A 282 25.34 -1.33 23.74
N SER A 283 24.40 -0.45 24.05
CA SER A 283 23.92 -0.10 25.38
C SER A 283 22.68 -0.89 25.84
N SER A 284 22.11 -1.77 25.00
CA SER A 284 20.89 -2.55 25.34
C SER A 284 21.09 -4.06 25.49
N GLN A 285 22.32 -4.50 25.80
CA GLN A 285 22.61 -5.84 26.34
C GLN A 285 22.86 -5.83 27.85
N ILE A 286 21.97 -5.21 28.64
CA ILE A 286 21.79 -5.59 30.05
C ILE A 286 20.31 -5.47 30.34
N LEU A 287 19.62 -6.62 30.32
CA LEU A 287 18.48 -7.03 31.15
C LEU A 287 17.84 -8.28 30.50
N GLN A 288 18.61 -9.37 30.45
CA GLN A 288 18.05 -10.70 30.57
C GLN A 288 18.31 -11.15 32.01
N GLU A 289 17.42 -10.82 32.93
CA GLU A 289 17.29 -11.65 34.14
C GLU A 289 16.38 -12.85 33.80
N PRO A 290 16.79 -14.08 34.09
CA PRO A 290 15.93 -15.23 33.88
C PRO A 290 14.84 -15.24 34.95
N PHE A 291 13.59 -15.06 34.51
CA PHE A 291 12.40 -15.48 35.27
C PHE A 291 12.58 -16.93 35.75
N ARG A 292 12.90 -17.11 37.04
CA ARG A 292 12.59 -18.35 37.77
C ARG A 292 11.38 -18.07 38.66
N GLY A 293 10.21 -18.49 38.18
CA GLY A 293 9.02 -18.68 39.02
C GLY A 293 9.20 -19.83 40.02
N PRO A 294 8.31 -19.93 41.01
CA PRO A 294 8.62 -20.46 42.34
C PRO A 294 8.54 -21.99 42.38
N CYS A 295 9.50 -22.62 43.05
CA CYS A 295 9.36 -24.02 43.44
C CYS A 295 9.68 -24.16 44.93
N ASN A 296 8.62 -24.42 45.70
CA ASN A 296 8.65 -24.83 47.10
C ASN A 296 9.72 -25.90 47.35
N ARG A 297 10.56 -25.71 48.36
CA ARG A 297 11.00 -26.83 49.20
C ARG A 297 11.34 -26.38 50.61
N VAL A 298 10.60 -26.98 51.53
CA VAL A 298 10.72 -26.93 52.98
C VAL A 298 11.89 -27.82 53.43
N LEU A 299 12.42 -27.52 54.63
CA LEU A 299 13.20 -28.36 55.57
C LEU A 299 14.75 -28.27 55.42
N TRP A 300 15.59 -28.12 56.47
CA TRP A 300 15.48 -28.41 57.91
C TRP A 300 16.34 -27.47 58.79
N LYS A 301 15.96 -27.42 60.08
CA LYS A 301 16.70 -26.88 61.24
C LYS A 301 18.04 -27.59 61.47
N GLU A 302 19.05 -26.83 61.89
CA GLU A 302 20.23 -27.34 62.60
C GLU A 302 19.96 -27.36 64.10
N GLU A 303 19.91 -28.55 64.68
CA GLU A 303 20.20 -28.83 66.09
C GLU A 303 20.44 -30.34 66.21
N THR A 304 21.66 -30.75 66.56
CA THR A 304 21.94 -31.74 67.60
C THR A 304 23.45 -31.97 67.74
N GLU A 305 23.85 -32.02 69.00
CA GLU A 305 25.16 -32.25 69.57
C GLU A 305 25.71 -33.68 69.31
N GLY A 306 27.05 -33.82 69.35
CA GLY A 306 27.66 -34.79 70.27
C GLY A 306 28.69 -35.79 69.75
N LYS A 307 29.91 -35.68 70.34
CA LYS A 307 30.98 -36.69 70.60
C LYS A 307 31.96 -37.00 69.45
N GLY A 308 33.29 -37.09 69.64
CA GLY A 308 34.18 -37.01 70.81
C GLY A 308 35.65 -37.39 70.43
N HIS A 309 36.58 -37.26 71.39
CA HIS A 309 38.05 -37.54 71.39
C HIS A 309 38.93 -36.49 70.69
N GLU A 310 40.00 -35.93 71.27
CA GLU A 310 40.88 -36.26 72.41
C GLU A 310 41.00 -35.15 73.46
#